data_AF-C5CSN3-F1
#
_entry.id   AF-C5CSN3-F1
#
_cell.length_a   1.000
_cell.length_b   1.000
_cell.length_c   1.000
_cell.angle_alpha   90.00
_cell.angle_beta   90.00
_cell.angle_gamma   90.00
#
_symmetry.space_group_name_H-M   'P 1'
#
loop_
_entity.id
_entity.type
_entity.pdbx_description
1 polymer ?
#
loop_
_entity_poly.entity_id
_entity_poly.type
_entity_poly.pdbx_seq_one_letter_code
_entity_poly.pdbx_strand_id
1 'polypeptide(L)'
;MAKPGRTPAKGAGTSARILHDGLVIASHGRHCLVETPTGERLICHPRGKKSQAVVGDRVRWQASEDEGTIEEVVPRRNLFYRQDEIRTKSFAANLDHVLILIAAEPEFSEHQLARALIAAEAERITPIIALNKSDLAEPFERAWNKLAPYRRMHHGVLPLSLKASGEADYASLMKLLAGKSTLVLGPSGAGKSTLINLLVPGATALTGEISQALNSGKHTTTSTTWYWVDEARTTSLIDSPGFQEFGLNHIAPMQLAGLMPDIAEHANDCKFYNCTHLHEPGCGVIANVDAPGKPGPISATRYRIYGELFAELSQSRY
;
A
#
# COMPACT_ATOMS: atom_id res chain seq x y z
N MET A 1 43.52 12.81 61.18
CA MET A 1 43.69 11.54 60.44
C MET A 1 42.84 11.62 59.18
N ALA A 2 43.47 11.87 58.04
CA ALA A 2 42.79 12.12 56.76
C ALA A 2 42.17 10.83 56.21
N LYS A 3 40.90 10.90 55.80
CA LYS A 3 40.17 9.81 55.14
C LYS A 3 40.77 9.53 53.76
N PRO A 4 40.96 8.26 53.36
CA PRO A 4 41.54 7.92 52.08
C PRO A 4 40.55 8.23 50.95
N GLY A 5 41.07 8.89 49.92
CA GLY A 5 40.34 9.29 48.73
C GLY A 5 39.78 8.10 47.97
N ARG A 6 38.54 8.28 47.52
CA ARG A 6 37.76 7.36 46.71
C ARG A 6 38.36 7.33 45.29
N THR A 7 38.94 6.19 44.92
CA THR A 7 39.42 5.91 43.55
C THR A 7 38.23 5.89 42.58
N PRO A 8 38.21 6.67 41.49
CA PRO A 8 37.26 6.45 40.41
C PRO A 8 37.82 5.35 39.51
N ALA A 9 37.36 4.12 39.71
CA ALA A 9 37.68 3.00 38.84
C ALA A 9 36.62 2.85 37.74
N LYS A 10 37.13 2.83 36.50
CA LYS A 10 36.53 2.31 35.27
C LYS A 10 35.47 3.19 34.61
N GLY A 11 35.97 4.03 33.69
CA GLY A 11 35.20 4.43 32.52
C GLY A 11 34.64 3.17 31.84
N ALA A 12 33.31 3.10 31.80
CA ALA A 12 32.60 2.15 30.99
C ALA A 12 33.01 2.40 29.54
N GLY A 13 33.80 1.49 28.99
CA GLY A 13 33.99 1.42 27.55
C GLY A 13 32.62 1.15 26.94
N THR A 14 31.99 2.20 26.42
CA THR A 14 30.94 2.07 25.41
C THR A 14 31.57 1.38 24.22
N SER A 15 31.52 0.05 24.22
CA SER A 15 31.51 -0.73 22.99
C SER A 15 30.47 -0.06 22.11
N ALA A 16 30.92 0.63 21.06
CA ALA A 16 30.04 1.20 20.07
C ALA A 16 29.22 0.04 19.52
N ARG A 17 27.96 -0.04 19.95
CA ARG A 17 27.05 -1.10 19.54
C ARG A 17 27.00 -1.09 18.03
N ILE A 18 27.55 -2.12 17.41
CA ILE A 18 27.55 -2.24 15.94
C ILE A 18 26.10 -2.43 15.53
N LEU A 19 25.60 -1.45 14.79
CA LEU A 19 24.29 -1.51 14.17
C LEU A 19 24.46 -1.98 12.74
N HIS A 20 23.63 -2.95 12.36
CA HIS A 20 23.56 -3.50 11.03
C HIS A 20 22.33 -2.95 10.32
N ASP A 21 22.44 -2.72 9.02
CA ASP A 21 21.28 -2.40 8.19
C ASP A 21 20.44 -3.66 7.94
N GLY A 22 19.15 -3.47 7.77
CA GLY A 22 18.23 -4.52 7.41
C GLY A 22 16.93 -4.00 6.80
N LEU A 23 16.20 -4.89 6.14
CA LEU A 23 14.89 -4.65 5.58
C LEU A 23 13.85 -5.50 6.32
N VAL A 24 12.76 -4.90 6.78
CA VAL A 24 11.65 -5.66 7.36
C VAL A 24 10.86 -6.30 6.22
N ILE A 25 10.95 -7.63 6.09
CA ILE A 25 10.29 -8.39 5.03
C ILE A 25 8.96 -9.01 5.47
N ALA A 26 8.75 -9.19 6.78
CA ALA A 26 7.46 -9.62 7.32
C ALA A 26 7.30 -9.13 8.75
N SER A 27 6.06 -8.95 9.18
CA SER A 27 5.75 -8.52 10.55
C SER A 27 4.60 -9.35 11.11
N HIS A 28 4.78 -9.90 12.31
CA HIS A 28 3.73 -10.61 13.03
C HIS A 28 3.77 -10.27 14.52
N GLY A 29 2.73 -9.58 14.99
CA GLY A 29 2.59 -9.22 16.40
C GLY A 29 3.70 -8.30 16.89
N ARG A 30 4.65 -8.84 17.66
CA ARG A 30 5.72 -8.08 18.32
C ARG A 30 7.10 -8.32 17.72
N HIS A 31 7.23 -9.15 16.69
CA HIS A 31 8.52 -9.47 16.09
C HIS A 31 8.40 -9.31 14.57
N CYS A 32 9.53 -8.97 13.97
CA CYS A 32 9.66 -8.71 12.55
C CYS A 32 10.72 -9.63 11.98
N LEU A 33 10.50 -10.15 10.78
CA LEU A 33 11.54 -10.83 10.04
C LEU A 33 12.34 -9.76 9.29
N VAL A 34 13.63 -9.68 9.59
CA VAL A 34 14.55 -8.71 8.99
C VAL A 34 15.50 -9.46 8.07
N GLU A 35 15.65 -8.96 6.86
CA GLU A 35 16.60 -9.46 5.87
C GLU A 35 17.82 -8.52 5.81
N THR A 36 19.01 -9.11 5.90
CA THR A 36 20.28 -8.38 5.83
C THR A 36 20.66 -8.08 4.38
N PRO A 37 21.63 -7.17 4.15
CA PRO A 37 22.16 -6.94 2.80
C PRO A 37 22.74 -8.21 2.12
N THR A 38 23.22 -9.18 2.90
CA THR A 38 23.70 -10.47 2.38
C THR A 38 22.56 -11.44 2.07
N GLY A 39 21.34 -11.18 2.57
CA GLY A 39 20.15 -12.01 2.36
C GLY A 39 19.84 -13.00 3.45
N GLU A 40 20.59 -12.94 4.55
CA GLU A 40 20.25 -13.70 5.73
C GLU A 40 18.98 -13.12 6.36
N ARG A 41 18.11 -14.00 6.86
CA ARG A 41 16.84 -13.62 7.48
C ARG A 41 16.85 -14.03 8.93
N LEU A 42 16.53 -13.09 9.80
CA LEU A 42 16.51 -13.32 11.24
C LEU A 42 15.33 -12.61 11.88
N ILE A 43 14.87 -13.18 12.99
CA ILE A 43 13.80 -12.59 13.78
C ILE A 43 14.39 -11.45 14.59
N CYS A 44 13.78 -10.27 14.49
CA CYS A 44 14.15 -9.11 15.27
C CYS A 44 12.98 -8.59 16.12
N HIS A 45 13.31 -8.16 17.32
CA HIS A 45 12.38 -7.55 18.26
C HIS A 45 12.53 -6.03 18.29
N PRO A 46 11.44 -5.26 18.27
CA PRO A 46 11.50 -3.81 18.41
C PRO A 46 11.99 -3.44 19.80
N ARG A 47 12.83 -2.40 19.89
CA ARG A 47 13.25 -1.87 21.18
C ARG A 47 12.06 -1.21 21.90
N GLY A 48 11.61 -1.85 22.99
CA GLY A 48 10.53 -1.34 23.84
C GLY A 48 9.16 -1.97 23.56
N LYS A 49 8.09 -1.34 24.08
CA LYS A 49 6.74 -1.96 24.10
C LYS A 49 5.93 -1.80 22.80
N LYS A 50 6.31 -0.90 21.89
CA LYS A 50 5.54 -0.63 20.66
C LYS A 50 6.36 -1.03 19.43
N SER A 51 5.90 -2.05 18.70
CA SER A 51 6.40 -2.32 17.36
C SER A 51 5.85 -1.27 16.41
N GLN A 52 6.70 -0.34 15.97
CA GLN A 52 6.34 0.63 14.93
C GLN A 52 6.81 0.19 13.55
N ALA A 53 7.69 -0.82 13.47
CA ALA A 53 8.26 -1.30 12.23
C ALA A 53 7.21 -2.06 11.41
N VAL A 54 7.10 -1.72 10.14
CA VAL A 54 6.19 -2.33 9.16
C VAL A 54 6.99 -2.91 8.00
N VAL A 55 6.34 -3.72 7.17
CA VAL A 55 6.98 -4.32 6.00
C VAL A 55 7.48 -3.22 5.05
N GLY A 56 8.70 -3.35 4.55
CA GLY A 56 9.35 -2.34 3.72
C GLY A 56 10.12 -1.28 4.49
N ASP A 57 10.07 -1.26 5.83
CA ASP A 57 10.96 -0.40 6.62
C ASP A 57 12.41 -0.84 6.47
N ARG A 58 13.29 0.14 6.26
CA ARG A 58 14.72 -0.01 6.49
C ARG A 58 14.99 0.22 7.97
N VAL A 59 15.76 -0.66 8.60
CA VAL A 59 16.02 -0.63 10.03
C VAL A 59 17.50 -0.74 10.33
N ARG A 60 17.89 -0.18 11.48
CA ARG A 60 19.17 -0.47 12.11
C ARG A 60 18.92 -1.42 13.28
N TRP A 61 19.56 -2.58 13.24
CA TRP A 61 19.36 -3.63 14.22
C TRP A 61 20.69 -4.08 14.81
N GLN A 62 20.64 -4.63 16.02
CA GLN A 62 21.78 -5.20 16.73
C GLN A 62 21.57 -6.70 16.88
N ALA A 63 22.60 -7.49 16.53
CA ALA A 63 22.57 -8.93 16.74
C ALA A 63 22.57 -9.30 18.23
N SER A 64 21.79 -10.32 18.58
CA SER A 64 21.64 -10.87 19.92
C SER A 64 21.45 -12.38 19.81
N GLU A 65 22.55 -13.13 19.92
CA GLU A 65 22.57 -14.59 19.72
C GLU A 65 21.98 -14.96 18.34
N ASP A 66 20.86 -15.68 18.31
CA ASP A 66 20.18 -16.12 17.08
C ASP A 66 19.10 -15.15 16.59
N GLU A 67 18.88 -14.04 17.31
CA GLU A 67 17.88 -13.02 17.01
C GLU A 67 18.51 -11.62 16.92
N GLY A 68 17.69 -10.61 16.63
CA GLY A 68 18.11 -9.22 16.61
C GLY A 68 17.21 -8.30 17.42
N THR A 69 17.71 -7.12 17.75
CA THR A 69 16.91 -6.02 18.29
C THR A 69 16.90 -4.87 17.29
N ILE A 70 15.71 -4.45 16.83
CA ILE A 70 15.54 -3.23 16.02
C ILE A 70 15.74 -2.04 16.95
N GLU A 71 16.84 -1.33 16.77
CA GLU A 71 17.24 -0.18 17.56
C GLU A 71 16.63 1.12 16.96
N GLU A 72 16.52 1.19 15.64
CA GLU A 72 16.01 2.36 14.93
C GLU A 72 15.31 1.95 13.62
N VAL A 73 14.22 2.64 13.28
CA VAL A 73 13.61 2.61 11.95
C VAL A 73 14.12 3.82 11.18
N VAL A 74 14.73 3.58 10.02
CA VAL A 74 15.24 4.62 9.13
C VAL A 74 14.06 5.49 8.63
N PRO A 75 14.25 6.81 8.45
CA PRO A 75 13.20 7.69 7.96
C PRO A 75 12.51 7.16 6.69
N ARG A 76 11.18 7.14 6.74
CA ARG A 76 10.33 6.60 5.67
C ARG A 76 10.12 7.63 4.56
N ARG A 77 10.04 7.16 3.32
CA ARG A 77 9.56 7.97 2.19
C ARG A 77 8.05 8.18 2.22
N ASN A 78 7.31 7.14 2.56
CA ASN A 78 5.85 7.12 2.70
C ASN A 78 5.44 5.95 3.61
N LEU A 79 4.20 5.97 4.09
CA LEU A 79 3.66 4.96 4.99
C LEU A 79 2.20 4.66 4.62
N PHE A 80 1.92 3.43 4.22
CA PHE A 80 0.58 3.04 3.80
C PHE A 80 -0.24 2.50 4.97
N TYR A 81 -1.47 3.00 5.09
CA TYR A 81 -2.38 2.72 6.20
C TYR A 81 -3.52 1.82 5.75
N ARG A 82 -3.83 0.83 6.59
CA ARG A 82 -5.07 0.06 6.54
C ARG A 82 -5.99 0.53 7.65
N GLN A 83 -7.29 0.52 7.42
CA GLN A 83 -8.26 0.75 8.49
C GLN A 83 -9.07 -0.52 8.70
N ASP A 84 -9.10 -0.98 9.94
CA ASP A 84 -10.14 -1.89 10.41
C ASP A 84 -11.25 -1.04 11.04
N GLU A 85 -12.44 -1.59 11.29
CA GLU A 85 -13.62 -0.90 11.83
C GLU A 85 -13.34 0.02 13.05
N ILE A 86 -12.28 -0.27 13.81
CA ILE A 86 -11.95 0.37 15.08
C ILE A 86 -10.62 1.15 15.03
N ARG A 87 -9.66 0.80 14.15
CA ARG A 87 -8.30 1.40 14.18
C ARG A 87 -7.63 1.46 12.81
N THR A 88 -6.98 2.59 12.53
CA THR A 88 -6.00 2.73 11.46
C THR A 88 -4.66 2.11 11.89
N LYS A 89 -4.14 1.17 11.11
CA LYS A 89 -2.83 0.52 11.31
C LYS A 89 -1.98 0.66 10.06
N SER A 90 -0.77 1.16 10.21
CA SER A 90 0.22 1.10 9.14
C SER A 90 0.65 -0.35 8.92
N PHE A 91 0.86 -0.74 7.66
CA PHE A 91 1.24 -2.12 7.34
C PHE A 91 2.36 -2.26 6.31
N ALA A 92 2.61 -1.22 5.51
CA ALA A 92 3.72 -1.21 4.56
C ALA A 92 4.31 0.20 4.43
N ALA A 93 5.61 0.31 4.18
CA ALA A 93 6.33 1.56 4.02
C ALA A 93 7.28 1.54 2.82
N ASN A 94 7.73 2.73 2.41
CA ASN A 94 8.74 2.95 1.37
C ASN A 94 8.34 2.46 -0.03
N LEU A 95 7.05 2.50 -0.35
CA LEU A 95 6.47 2.01 -1.59
C LEU A 95 6.73 2.96 -2.76
N ASP A 96 6.98 2.40 -3.94
CA ASP A 96 6.97 3.15 -5.20
C ASP A 96 5.58 3.08 -5.86
N HIS A 97 4.97 1.89 -5.82
CA HIS A 97 3.71 1.61 -6.47
C HIS A 97 2.70 0.94 -5.54
N VAL A 98 1.42 1.22 -5.79
CA VAL A 98 0.30 0.41 -5.33
C VAL A 98 -0.39 -0.17 -6.56
N LEU A 99 -0.29 -1.48 -6.76
CA LEU A 99 -1.00 -2.21 -7.81
C LEU A 99 -2.35 -2.67 -7.28
N ILE A 100 -3.41 -2.05 -7.78
CA ILE A 100 -4.81 -2.38 -7.48
C ILE A 100 -5.31 -3.39 -8.51
N LEU A 101 -5.26 -4.66 -8.13
CA LEU A 101 -5.75 -5.79 -8.92
C LEU A 101 -7.26 -5.96 -8.72
N ILE A 102 -8.01 -5.63 -9.75
CA ILE A 102 -9.44 -5.89 -9.88
C ILE A 102 -9.66 -7.01 -10.91
N ALA A 103 -10.87 -7.57 -10.95
CA ALA A 103 -11.22 -8.57 -11.94
C ALA A 103 -12.52 -8.22 -12.64
N ALA A 104 -12.67 -8.73 -13.87
CA ALA A 104 -13.94 -8.69 -14.59
C ALA A 104 -15.05 -9.44 -13.82
N GLU A 105 -14.67 -10.49 -13.10
CA GLU A 105 -15.56 -11.26 -12.24
C GLU A 105 -14.78 -11.80 -11.01
N PRO A 106 -15.26 -11.65 -9.76
CA PRO A 106 -16.44 -10.89 -9.35
C PRO A 106 -16.30 -9.41 -9.73
N GLU A 107 -17.44 -8.76 -9.97
CA GLU A 107 -17.47 -7.34 -10.29
C GLU A 107 -16.81 -6.52 -9.17
N PHE A 108 -15.92 -5.60 -9.56
CA PHE A 108 -15.20 -4.77 -8.61
C PHE A 108 -16.07 -3.60 -8.12
N SER A 109 -15.83 -3.16 -6.89
CA SER A 109 -16.48 -1.97 -6.35
C SER A 109 -15.72 -0.70 -6.75
N GLU A 110 -16.39 0.19 -7.48
CA GLU A 110 -15.82 1.48 -7.89
C GLU A 110 -15.50 2.38 -6.68
N HIS A 111 -16.30 2.28 -5.62
CA HIS A 111 -16.07 3.02 -4.38
C HIS A 111 -14.79 2.53 -3.68
N GLN A 112 -14.57 1.22 -3.64
CA GLN A 112 -13.36 0.60 -3.12
C GLN A 112 -12.12 0.97 -3.94
N LEU A 113 -12.22 0.92 -5.27
CA LEU A 113 -11.16 1.37 -6.18
C LEU A 113 -10.81 2.84 -5.93
N ALA A 114 -11.80 3.72 -5.89
CA ALA A 114 -11.60 5.14 -5.63
C ALA A 114 -10.87 5.40 -4.31
N ARG A 115 -11.26 4.71 -3.22
CA ARG A 115 -10.57 4.83 -1.93
C ARG A 115 -9.11 4.42 -1.99
N ALA A 116 -8.81 3.30 -2.65
CA ALA A 116 -7.43 2.84 -2.79
C ALA A 116 -6.57 3.84 -3.56
N LEU A 117 -7.11 4.45 -4.62
CA LEU A 117 -6.44 5.49 -5.38
C LEU A 117 -6.20 6.75 -4.55
N ILE A 118 -7.21 7.22 -3.83
CA ILE A 118 -7.10 8.40 -2.95
C ILE A 118 -6.07 8.15 -1.85
N ALA A 119 -6.06 6.96 -1.24
CA ALA A 119 -5.07 6.60 -0.23
C ALA A 119 -3.65 6.55 -0.81
N ALA A 120 -3.46 6.04 -2.02
CA ALA A 120 -2.16 6.04 -2.70
C ALA A 120 -1.68 7.47 -2.98
N GLU A 121 -2.57 8.32 -3.49
CA GLU A 121 -2.25 9.72 -3.79
C GLU A 121 -1.90 10.52 -2.53
N ALA A 122 -2.65 10.32 -1.44
CA ALA A 122 -2.39 10.97 -0.14
C ALA A 122 -0.97 10.69 0.38
N GLU A 123 -0.50 9.47 0.17
CA GLU A 123 0.84 9.00 0.57
C GLU A 123 1.90 9.17 -0.53
N ARG A 124 1.55 9.83 -1.65
CA ARG A 124 2.43 10.08 -2.80
C ARG A 124 3.03 8.78 -3.37
N ILE A 125 2.21 7.74 -3.45
CA ILE A 125 2.57 6.46 -4.06
C ILE A 125 1.86 6.37 -5.40
N THR A 126 2.56 5.99 -6.46
CA THR A 126 1.97 5.93 -7.81
C THR A 126 1.02 4.72 -7.91
N PRO A 127 -0.30 4.93 -8.11
CA PRO A 127 -1.23 3.82 -8.28
C PRO A 127 -1.12 3.21 -9.68
N ILE A 128 -1.32 1.90 -9.77
CA ILE A 128 -1.45 1.14 -11.02
C ILE A 128 -2.74 0.34 -10.93
N ILE A 129 -3.61 0.45 -11.91
CA ILE A 129 -4.85 -0.34 -11.94
C ILE A 129 -4.63 -1.53 -12.88
N ALA A 130 -4.95 -2.74 -12.43
CA ALA A 130 -4.85 -3.94 -13.23
C ALA A 130 -6.20 -4.66 -13.25
N LEU A 131 -6.82 -4.78 -14.42
CA LEU A 131 -8.05 -5.52 -14.63
C LEU A 131 -7.71 -6.92 -15.15
N ASN A 132 -7.88 -7.92 -14.27
CA ASN A 132 -7.67 -9.31 -14.59
C ASN A 132 -8.92 -9.96 -15.21
N LYS A 133 -8.70 -11.16 -15.77
CA LYS A 133 -9.69 -12.03 -16.41
C LYS A 133 -10.21 -11.50 -17.74
N SER A 134 -9.31 -10.98 -18.58
CA SER A 134 -9.64 -10.57 -19.95
C SER A 134 -10.08 -11.71 -20.87
N ASP A 135 -9.88 -12.96 -20.45
CA ASP A 135 -10.48 -14.14 -21.06
C ASP A 135 -12.01 -14.16 -20.97
N LEU A 136 -12.61 -13.45 -20.01
CA LEU A 136 -14.06 -13.30 -19.87
C LEU A 136 -14.55 -12.08 -20.68
N ALA A 137 -14.66 -12.23 -22.00
CA ALA A 137 -14.88 -11.11 -22.93
C ALA A 137 -16.01 -10.14 -22.52
N GLU A 138 -17.23 -10.64 -22.27
CA GLU A 138 -18.37 -9.76 -21.95
C GLU A 138 -18.25 -9.11 -20.55
N PRO A 139 -17.97 -9.85 -19.45
CA PRO A 139 -17.67 -9.22 -18.16
C PRO A 139 -16.51 -8.23 -18.22
N PHE A 140 -15.46 -8.55 -18.98
CA PHE A 140 -14.29 -7.71 -19.13
C PHE A 140 -14.62 -6.41 -19.84
N GLU A 141 -15.34 -6.46 -20.96
CA GLU A 141 -15.77 -5.25 -21.69
C GLU A 141 -16.62 -4.32 -20.80
N ARG A 142 -17.54 -4.88 -20.00
CA ARG A 142 -18.33 -4.08 -19.04
C ARG A 142 -17.43 -3.40 -18.02
N ALA A 143 -16.52 -4.15 -17.40
CA ALA A 143 -15.56 -3.63 -16.43
C ALA A 143 -14.61 -2.58 -17.06
N TRP A 144 -14.14 -2.83 -18.29
CA TRP A 144 -13.24 -1.97 -19.05
C TRP A 144 -13.91 -0.63 -19.37
N ASN A 145 -15.20 -0.64 -19.71
CA ASN A 145 -15.99 0.56 -19.93
C ASN A 145 -16.19 1.38 -18.65
N LYS A 146 -16.43 0.73 -17.50
CA LYS A 146 -16.45 1.41 -16.19
C LYS A 146 -15.12 2.07 -15.85
N LEU A 147 -14.01 1.50 -16.33
CA LEU A 147 -12.67 2.07 -16.10
C LEU A 147 -12.32 3.23 -17.04
N ALA A 148 -13.19 3.62 -17.98
CA ALA A 148 -12.94 4.70 -18.92
C ALA A 148 -12.48 6.02 -18.27
N PRO A 149 -13.05 6.49 -17.13
CA PRO A 149 -12.55 7.69 -16.46
C PRO A 149 -11.10 7.55 -15.99
N TYR A 150 -10.73 6.40 -15.42
CA TYR A 150 -9.38 6.16 -14.90
C TYR A 150 -8.32 6.05 -15.99
N ARG A 151 -8.69 5.51 -17.16
CA ARG A 151 -7.82 5.50 -18.35
C ARG A 151 -7.54 6.91 -18.86
N ARG A 152 -8.55 7.79 -18.84
CA ARG A 152 -8.40 9.21 -19.24
C ARG A 152 -7.49 9.98 -18.29
N MET A 153 -7.55 9.69 -16.99
CA MET A 153 -6.66 10.29 -15.97
C MET A 153 -5.22 9.74 -15.99
N HIS A 154 -4.82 8.99 -17.01
CA HIS A 154 -3.48 8.38 -17.11
C HIS A 154 -3.08 7.44 -15.95
N HIS A 155 -4.04 6.89 -15.20
CA HIS A 155 -3.75 5.98 -14.07
C HIS A 155 -3.24 4.58 -14.46
N GLY A 156 -2.76 4.40 -15.71
CA GLY A 156 -2.21 3.13 -16.19
C GLY A 156 -3.12 1.93 -15.92
N VAL A 157 -4.24 1.81 -16.64
CA VAL A 157 -5.11 0.63 -16.51
C VAL A 157 -4.57 -0.48 -17.42
N LEU A 158 -4.15 -1.58 -16.81
CA LEU A 158 -3.59 -2.74 -17.50
C LEU A 158 -4.66 -3.82 -17.70
N PRO A 159 -4.90 -4.29 -18.92
CA PRO A 159 -5.67 -5.49 -19.17
C PRO A 159 -4.78 -6.73 -18.90
N LEU A 160 -5.25 -7.69 -18.11
CA LEU A 160 -4.51 -8.92 -17.80
C LEU A 160 -5.41 -10.15 -17.98
N SER A 161 -4.83 -11.27 -18.41
CA SER A 161 -5.38 -12.61 -18.23
C SER A 161 -4.30 -13.51 -17.63
N LEU A 162 -4.14 -13.41 -16.31
CA LEU A 162 -3.06 -14.07 -15.57
C LEU A 162 -3.04 -15.60 -15.74
N LYS A 163 -4.16 -16.20 -16.14
CA LYS A 163 -4.27 -17.64 -16.42
C LYS A 163 -4.03 -18.00 -17.88
N ALA A 164 -4.50 -17.19 -18.83
CA ALA A 164 -4.43 -17.53 -20.26
C ALA A 164 -3.19 -16.95 -20.95
N SER A 165 -2.60 -15.88 -20.42
CA SER A 165 -1.53 -15.11 -21.07
C SER A 165 -0.41 -14.73 -20.10
N GLY A 166 -0.08 -15.63 -19.18
CA GLY A 166 0.87 -15.39 -18.10
C GLY A 166 2.22 -14.81 -18.53
N GLU A 167 2.83 -15.29 -19.62
CA GLU A 167 4.12 -14.76 -20.11
C GLU A 167 4.03 -13.32 -20.63
N ALA A 168 2.99 -13.00 -21.41
CA ALA A 168 2.78 -11.66 -21.96
C ALA A 168 2.44 -10.65 -20.85
N ASP A 169 1.62 -11.08 -19.89
CA ASP A 169 1.26 -10.30 -18.71
C ASP A 169 2.49 -10.08 -17.82
N TYR A 170 3.31 -11.11 -17.60
CA TYR A 170 4.57 -11.02 -16.85
C TYR A 170 5.48 -9.97 -17.47
N ALA A 171 5.71 -10.04 -18.79
CA ALA A 171 6.57 -9.07 -19.48
C ALA A 171 6.04 -7.63 -19.37
N SER A 172 4.72 -7.46 -19.46
CA SER A 172 4.07 -6.14 -19.35
C SER A 172 4.15 -5.59 -17.93
N LEU A 173 3.95 -6.43 -16.92
CA LEU A 173 4.10 -6.08 -15.51
C LEU A 173 5.55 -5.74 -15.19
N MET A 174 6.51 -6.56 -15.60
CA MET A 174 7.93 -6.33 -15.29
C MET A 174 8.47 -5.01 -15.86
N LYS A 175 7.96 -4.54 -17.00
CA LYS A 175 8.32 -3.20 -17.53
C LYS A 175 7.97 -2.06 -16.56
N LEU A 176 6.91 -2.23 -15.77
CA LEU A 176 6.45 -1.23 -14.82
C LEU A 176 7.06 -1.44 -13.43
N LEU A 177 7.22 -2.69 -13.01
CA LEU A 177 7.59 -3.03 -11.65
C LEU A 177 9.11 -3.12 -11.44
N ALA A 178 9.91 -3.27 -12.50
CA ALA A 178 11.36 -3.48 -12.39
C ALA A 178 12.06 -2.38 -11.58
N GLY A 179 12.84 -2.80 -10.58
CA GLY A 179 13.59 -1.90 -9.70
C GLY A 179 12.71 -1.11 -8.71
N LYS A 180 11.44 -1.52 -8.53
CA LYS A 180 10.46 -0.83 -7.68
C LYS A 180 9.93 -1.73 -6.58
N SER A 181 9.39 -1.08 -5.55
CA SER A 181 8.61 -1.70 -4.48
C SER A 181 7.12 -1.51 -4.70
N THR A 182 6.42 -2.62 -4.88
CA THR A 182 5.01 -2.61 -5.30
C THR A 182 4.16 -3.35 -4.30
N LEU A 183 3.21 -2.63 -3.69
CA LEU A 183 2.18 -3.23 -2.87
C LEU A 183 1.03 -3.73 -3.76
N VAL A 184 0.65 -5.00 -3.62
CA VAL A 184 -0.47 -5.58 -4.35
C VAL A 184 -1.71 -5.61 -3.47
N LEU A 185 -2.78 -4.98 -3.96
CA LEU A 185 -4.09 -4.92 -3.33
C LEU A 185 -5.11 -5.52 -4.29
N GLY A 186 -6.02 -6.34 -3.80
CA GLY A 186 -7.16 -6.79 -4.61
C GLY A 186 -8.17 -7.60 -3.79
N PRO A 187 -9.47 -7.55 -4.13
CA PRO A 187 -10.47 -8.32 -3.41
C PRO A 187 -10.23 -9.83 -3.59
N SER A 188 -10.84 -10.61 -2.70
CA SER A 188 -10.80 -12.07 -2.84
C SER A 188 -11.35 -12.48 -4.21
N GLY A 189 -10.69 -13.41 -4.88
CA GLY A 189 -11.08 -13.87 -6.22
C GLY A 189 -10.61 -13.01 -7.39
N ALA A 190 -9.99 -11.84 -7.16
CA ALA A 190 -9.43 -11.01 -8.23
C ALA A 190 -8.22 -11.65 -8.94
N GLY A 191 -7.58 -12.63 -8.30
CA GLY A 191 -6.39 -13.31 -8.83
C GLY A 191 -5.06 -12.86 -8.21
N LYS A 192 -5.08 -12.19 -7.05
CA LYS A 192 -3.87 -11.72 -6.35
C LYS A 192 -2.84 -12.82 -6.13
N SER A 193 -3.24 -13.97 -5.58
CA SER A 193 -2.32 -15.11 -5.40
C SER A 193 -1.79 -15.66 -6.72
N THR A 194 -2.57 -15.59 -7.80
CA THR A 194 -2.11 -15.97 -9.14
C THR A 194 -1.07 -14.99 -9.65
N LEU A 195 -1.29 -13.68 -9.48
CA LEU A 195 -0.33 -12.62 -9.81
C LEU A 195 0.99 -12.80 -9.05
N ILE A 196 0.90 -13.00 -7.73
CA ILE A 196 2.06 -13.16 -6.87
C ILE A 196 2.86 -14.40 -7.28
N ASN A 197 2.21 -15.55 -7.50
CA ASN A 197 2.92 -16.76 -7.96
C ASN A 197 3.46 -16.65 -9.39
N LEU A 198 2.83 -15.85 -10.25
CA LEU A 198 3.34 -15.58 -11.61
C LEU A 198 4.65 -14.78 -11.55
N LEU A 199 4.70 -13.75 -10.69
CA LEU A 199 5.87 -12.88 -10.57
C LEU A 199 6.97 -13.49 -9.67
N VAL A 200 6.57 -14.24 -8.65
CA VAL A 200 7.47 -14.88 -7.68
C VAL A 200 7.12 -16.38 -7.63
N PRO A 201 7.73 -17.19 -8.51
CA PRO A 201 7.56 -18.63 -8.47
C PRO A 201 7.93 -19.17 -7.08
N GLY A 202 7.02 -19.91 -6.45
CA GLY A 202 7.24 -20.44 -5.09
C GLY A 202 6.86 -19.50 -3.95
N ALA A 203 6.25 -18.34 -4.22
CA ALA A 203 5.78 -17.43 -3.18
C ALA A 203 4.91 -18.12 -2.12
N THR A 204 4.06 -19.08 -2.52
CA THR A 204 3.22 -19.84 -1.57
C THR A 204 4.06 -20.62 -0.55
N ALA A 205 5.19 -21.21 -0.99
CA ALA A 205 6.13 -21.89 -0.09
C ALA A 205 6.82 -20.89 0.84
N LEU A 206 7.28 -19.76 0.28
CA LEU A 206 7.89 -18.67 1.06
C LEU A 206 6.94 -18.12 2.14
N THR A 207 5.66 -17.89 1.81
CA THR A 207 4.66 -17.50 2.81
C THR A 207 4.56 -18.53 3.93
N GLY A 208 4.56 -19.82 3.59
CA GLY A 208 4.50 -20.92 4.54
C GLY A 208 5.71 -20.96 5.47
N GLU A 209 6.92 -20.79 4.93
CA GLU A 209 8.17 -20.72 5.70
C GLU A 209 8.20 -19.50 6.63
N ILE A 210 7.82 -18.33 6.12
CA ILE A 210 7.75 -17.08 6.90
C ILE A 210 6.71 -17.20 8.01
N SER A 211 5.55 -17.82 7.71
CA SER A 211 4.50 -18.04 8.71
C SER A 211 4.96 -18.98 9.81
N GLN A 212 5.68 -20.06 9.45
CA GLN A 212 6.28 -20.99 10.41
C GLN A 212 7.35 -20.29 11.26
N ALA A 213 8.25 -19.52 10.65
CA ALA A 213 9.29 -18.77 11.36
C ALA A 213 8.69 -17.76 12.35
N LEU A 214 7.60 -17.10 11.97
CA LEU A 214 6.92 -16.11 12.82
C LEU A 214 5.89 -16.72 13.79
N ASN A 215 5.76 -18.05 13.86
CA ASN A 215 4.72 -18.75 14.64
C ASN A 215 3.29 -18.23 14.37
N SER A 216 3.05 -17.67 13.18
CA SER A 216 1.71 -17.31 12.74
C SER A 216 1.09 -18.55 12.09
N GLY A 217 -0.06 -19.02 12.57
CA GLY A 217 -0.66 -20.30 12.18
C GLY A 217 -0.56 -20.66 10.68
N LYS A 218 -0.34 -21.95 10.40
CA LYS A 218 0.02 -22.55 9.10
C LYS A 218 -0.94 -22.30 7.92
N HIS A 219 -2.09 -21.65 8.14
CA HIS A 219 -3.22 -21.65 7.21
C HIS A 219 -3.87 -20.29 6.95
N THR A 220 -3.31 -19.18 7.44
CA THR A 220 -3.96 -17.89 7.26
C THR A 220 -2.95 -16.83 6.87
N THR A 221 -2.89 -16.48 5.57
CA THR A 221 -2.16 -15.33 5.03
C THR A 221 -2.72 -14.05 5.65
N THR A 222 -2.34 -13.77 6.90
CA THR A 222 -2.80 -12.64 7.72
C THR A 222 -1.70 -11.62 7.94
N SER A 223 -0.46 -12.01 7.64
CA SER A 223 0.70 -11.13 7.62
C SER A 223 0.91 -10.54 6.22
N THR A 224 1.36 -9.30 6.21
CA THR A 224 1.93 -8.68 5.01
C THR A 224 3.34 -9.23 4.83
N THR A 225 3.72 -9.53 3.60
CA THR A 225 5.02 -10.15 3.29
C THR A 225 5.65 -9.50 2.07
N TRP A 226 6.96 -9.27 2.14
CA TRP A 226 7.81 -8.80 1.06
C TRP A 226 8.45 -9.98 0.34
N TYR A 227 8.38 -9.95 -0.99
CA TYR A 227 9.02 -10.90 -1.88
C TYR A 227 9.92 -10.17 -2.86
N TRP A 228 11.09 -10.75 -3.11
CA TRP A 228 11.91 -10.36 -4.24
C TRP A 228 11.44 -11.10 -5.49
N VAL A 229 11.27 -10.35 -6.57
CA VAL A 229 10.91 -10.86 -7.89
C VAL A 229 12.15 -11.34 -8.66
N ASP A 230 13.30 -10.75 -8.35
CA ASP A 230 14.59 -11.05 -8.97
C ASP A 230 15.63 -11.50 -7.93
N GLU A 231 16.62 -12.28 -8.38
CA GLU A 231 17.74 -12.71 -7.54
C GLU A 231 18.62 -11.55 -7.10
N ALA A 232 18.66 -10.48 -7.91
CA ALA A 232 19.40 -9.26 -7.63
C ALA A 232 18.81 -8.42 -6.49
N ARG A 233 17.58 -8.75 -6.03
CA ARG A 233 16.85 -8.05 -4.97
C ARG A 233 16.67 -6.56 -5.24
N THR A 234 16.27 -6.26 -6.46
CA THR A 234 15.97 -4.88 -6.91
C THR A 234 14.49 -4.65 -7.11
N THR A 235 13.76 -5.70 -7.48
CA THR A 235 12.32 -5.64 -7.75
C THR A 235 11.56 -6.38 -6.66
N SER A 236 10.56 -5.74 -6.07
CA SER A 236 9.84 -6.30 -4.92
C SER A 236 8.32 -6.19 -5.03
N LEU A 237 7.68 -7.23 -4.50
CA LEU A 237 6.24 -7.31 -4.32
C LEU A 237 5.92 -7.47 -2.85
N ILE A 238 4.95 -6.71 -2.41
CA ILE A 238 4.39 -6.83 -1.08
C ILE A 238 2.99 -7.39 -1.21
N ASP A 239 2.78 -8.58 -0.67
CA ASP A 239 1.45 -9.17 -0.57
C ASP A 239 0.84 -8.80 0.77
N SER A 240 -0.36 -8.23 0.75
CA SER A 240 -1.15 -8.01 1.96
C SER A 240 -2.46 -8.80 1.91
N PRO A 241 -2.97 -9.26 3.07
CA PRO A 241 -4.29 -9.86 3.15
C PRO A 241 -5.40 -8.85 2.88
N GLY A 242 -6.28 -9.18 1.93
CA GLY A 242 -7.57 -8.54 1.74
C GLY A 242 -7.55 -7.17 1.03
N PHE A 243 -8.71 -6.79 0.52
CA PHE A 243 -9.05 -5.43 0.09
C PHE A 243 -10.06 -4.88 1.11
N GLN A 244 -9.68 -4.91 2.38
CA GLN A 244 -10.55 -4.44 3.46
C GLN A 244 -10.33 -2.94 3.67
N GLU A 245 -11.43 -2.24 3.93
CA GLU A 245 -11.66 -0.81 3.75
C GLU A 245 -10.44 0.09 4.01
N PHE A 246 -10.03 0.82 2.97
CA PHE A 246 -9.00 1.84 3.14
C PHE A 246 -9.55 3.00 3.95
N GLY A 247 -8.82 3.29 5.02
CA GLY A 247 -9.14 4.36 5.92
C GLY A 247 -8.71 5.70 5.41
N LEU A 248 -9.67 6.49 4.95
CA LEU A 248 -9.43 7.86 4.55
C LEU A 248 -9.50 8.84 5.74
N ASN A 249 -9.74 8.36 6.97
CA ASN A 249 -9.98 9.21 8.15
C ASN A 249 -8.85 10.17 8.52
N HIS A 250 -7.63 9.91 8.05
CA HIS A 250 -6.49 10.81 8.26
C HIS A 250 -6.51 12.02 7.30
N ILE A 251 -7.37 11.98 6.27
CA ILE A 251 -7.51 13.01 5.25
C ILE A 251 -8.61 13.98 5.69
N ALA A 252 -8.29 15.27 5.73
CA ALA A 252 -9.31 16.28 6.00
C ALA A 252 -10.31 16.34 4.83
N PRO A 253 -11.64 16.49 5.07
CA PRO A 253 -12.64 16.50 4.00
C PRO A 253 -12.31 17.46 2.85
N MET A 254 -11.79 18.64 3.18
CA MET A 254 -11.45 19.67 2.19
C MET A 254 -10.24 19.33 1.31
N GLN A 255 -9.40 18.37 1.73
CA GLN A 255 -8.27 17.90 0.93
C GLN A 255 -8.69 16.83 -0.08
N LEU A 256 -9.86 16.20 0.08
CA LEU A 256 -10.32 15.09 -0.75
C LEU A 256 -10.34 15.42 -2.24
N ALA A 257 -10.78 16.64 -2.59
CA ALA A 257 -10.85 17.08 -3.99
C ALA A 257 -9.48 17.09 -4.67
N GLY A 258 -8.42 17.47 -3.93
CA GLY A 258 -7.05 17.49 -4.43
C GLY A 258 -6.44 16.09 -4.65
N LEU A 259 -7.05 15.04 -4.08
CA LEU A 259 -6.59 13.65 -4.19
C LEU A 259 -7.34 12.87 -5.28
N MET A 260 -8.22 13.54 -6.02
CA MET A 260 -8.98 12.97 -7.12
C MET A 260 -8.63 13.77 -8.37
N PRO A 261 -7.69 13.31 -9.23
CA PRO A 261 -7.12 14.15 -10.28
C PRO A 261 -8.14 14.76 -11.25
N ASP A 262 -9.20 14.01 -11.58
CA ASP A 262 -10.33 14.50 -12.36
C ASP A 262 -11.05 15.69 -11.72
N ILE A 263 -11.14 15.72 -10.40
CA ILE A 263 -11.78 16.79 -9.63
C ILE A 263 -10.79 17.94 -9.36
N ALA A 264 -9.55 17.60 -9.00
CA ALA A 264 -8.50 18.53 -8.66
C ALA A 264 -8.22 19.54 -9.78
N GLU A 265 -8.27 19.09 -11.04
CA GLU A 265 -8.10 19.92 -12.23
C GLU A 265 -9.10 21.09 -12.29
N HIS A 266 -10.31 20.90 -11.77
CA HIS A 266 -11.39 21.89 -11.81
C HIS A 266 -11.70 22.53 -10.44
N ALA A 267 -11.03 22.09 -9.37
CA ALA A 267 -11.28 22.59 -8.02
C ALA A 267 -10.92 24.07 -7.86
N ASN A 268 -9.94 24.56 -8.62
CA ASN A 268 -9.48 25.95 -8.58
C ASN A 268 -10.36 26.92 -9.38
N ASP A 269 -11.27 26.43 -10.22
CA ASP A 269 -12.17 27.25 -11.04
C ASP A 269 -13.45 27.66 -10.28
N CYS A 270 -13.48 27.44 -8.97
CA CYS A 270 -14.63 27.77 -8.14
C CYS A 270 -14.71 29.25 -7.82
N LYS A 271 -15.93 29.79 -7.82
CA LYS A 271 -16.21 31.16 -7.38
C LYS A 271 -15.79 31.43 -5.94
N PHE A 272 -15.87 30.42 -5.07
CA PHE A 272 -15.56 30.52 -3.64
C PHE A 272 -14.33 29.67 -3.30
N TYR A 273 -13.47 30.20 -2.43
CA TYR A 273 -12.22 29.55 -2.03
C TYR A 273 -12.41 28.34 -1.09
N ASN A 274 -13.55 28.26 -0.41
CA ASN A 274 -13.91 27.19 0.54
C ASN A 274 -15.03 26.29 -0.01
N CYS A 275 -15.11 26.16 -1.34
CA CYS A 275 -16.10 25.34 -2.00
C CYS A 275 -15.97 23.87 -1.59
N THR A 276 -17.05 23.25 -1.11
CA THR A 276 -17.12 21.79 -0.89
C THR A 276 -17.34 21.01 -2.18
N HIS A 277 -17.56 21.71 -3.28
CA HIS A 277 -17.82 21.14 -4.60
C HIS A 277 -19.08 20.26 -4.66
N LEU A 278 -20.07 20.49 -3.79
CA LEU A 278 -21.28 19.65 -3.71
C LEU A 278 -22.56 20.38 -4.11
N HIS A 279 -22.68 21.66 -3.74
CA HIS A 279 -23.93 22.41 -3.89
C HIS A 279 -23.72 23.91 -4.16
N GLU A 280 -22.47 24.37 -4.15
CA GLU A 280 -22.14 25.78 -4.23
C GLU A 280 -22.37 26.35 -5.64
N PRO A 281 -22.98 27.55 -5.76
CA PRO A 281 -23.17 28.19 -7.04
C PRO A 281 -21.83 28.68 -7.62
N GLY A 282 -21.61 28.43 -8.91
CA GLY A 282 -20.36 28.78 -9.59
C GLY A 282 -19.19 27.85 -9.20
N CYS A 283 -19.48 26.61 -8.82
CA CYS A 283 -18.47 25.58 -8.60
C CYS A 283 -17.90 25.06 -9.94
N GLY A 284 -16.57 25.17 -10.12
CA GLY A 284 -15.86 24.69 -11.30
C GLY A 284 -15.98 23.17 -11.50
N VAL A 285 -15.97 22.41 -10.41
CA VAL A 285 -16.17 20.95 -10.44
C VAL A 285 -17.55 20.59 -10.97
N ILE A 286 -18.61 21.12 -10.35
CA ILE A 286 -20.01 20.84 -10.77
C ILE A 286 -20.24 21.26 -12.22
N ALA A 287 -19.64 22.36 -12.66
CA ALA A 287 -19.74 22.83 -14.04
C ALA A 287 -19.18 21.82 -15.07
N ASN A 288 -18.26 20.95 -14.65
CA ASN A 288 -17.55 19.97 -15.48
C ASN A 288 -18.00 18.51 -15.24
N VAL A 289 -19.03 18.27 -14.43
CA VAL A 289 -19.62 16.94 -14.26
C VAL A 289 -20.43 16.55 -15.51
N ASP A 290 -20.19 15.33 -15.98
CA ASP A 290 -20.92 14.70 -17.06
C ASP A 290 -22.39 14.49 -16.67
N ALA A 291 -23.30 15.03 -17.46
CA ALA A 291 -24.73 14.99 -17.21
C ALA A 291 -25.51 14.76 -18.52
N PRO A 292 -26.76 14.26 -18.45
CA PRO A 292 -27.60 14.10 -19.64
C PRO A 292 -27.73 15.40 -20.44
N GLY A 293 -27.25 15.39 -21.69
CA GLY A 293 -27.26 16.55 -22.59
C GLY A 293 -26.12 17.56 -22.36
N LYS A 294 -25.21 17.30 -21.41
CA LYS A 294 -24.05 18.15 -21.15
C LYS A 294 -22.82 17.26 -20.84
N PRO A 295 -22.07 16.85 -21.87
CA PRO A 295 -20.88 16.03 -21.67
C PRO A 295 -19.82 16.79 -20.87
N GLY A 296 -19.30 16.15 -19.83
CA GLY A 296 -18.29 16.72 -18.93
C GLY A 296 -17.06 15.81 -18.78
N PRO A 297 -15.87 16.35 -18.47
CA PRO A 297 -14.69 15.54 -18.22
C PRO A 297 -14.84 14.67 -16.96
N ILE A 298 -15.53 15.15 -15.91
CA ILE A 298 -15.72 14.42 -14.66
C ILE A 298 -16.90 13.45 -14.80
N SER A 299 -16.67 12.15 -14.59
CA SER A 299 -17.75 11.15 -14.62
C SER A 299 -18.76 11.38 -13.49
N ALA A 300 -20.06 11.25 -13.79
CA ALA A 300 -21.12 11.29 -12.79
C ALA A 300 -20.91 10.30 -11.63
N THR A 301 -20.41 9.09 -11.92
CA THR A 301 -20.12 8.07 -10.90
C THR A 301 -18.98 8.51 -9.99
N ARG A 302 -17.92 9.09 -10.56
CA ARG A 302 -16.78 9.63 -9.79
C ARG A 302 -17.22 10.76 -8.87
N TYR A 303 -18.04 11.68 -9.37
CA TYR A 303 -18.60 12.78 -8.59
C TYR A 303 -19.52 12.28 -7.47
N ARG A 304 -20.35 11.26 -7.72
CA ARG A 304 -21.15 10.61 -6.67
C ARG A 304 -20.27 10.03 -5.56
N ILE A 305 -19.23 9.29 -5.93
CA ILE A 305 -18.28 8.71 -4.96
C ILE A 305 -17.60 9.83 -4.17
N TYR A 306 -17.19 10.92 -4.81
CA TYR A 306 -16.64 12.09 -4.10
C TYR A 306 -17.59 12.58 -3.01
N GLY A 307 -18.87 12.78 -3.33
CA GLY A 307 -19.86 13.25 -2.34
C GLY A 307 -20.09 12.27 -1.19
N GLU A 308 -20.14 10.97 -1.48
CA GLU A 308 -20.25 9.91 -0.47
C GLU A 308 -19.04 9.92 0.49
N LEU A 309 -17.83 9.97 -0.06
CA LEU A 309 -16.60 10.04 0.72
C LEU A 309 -16.49 11.33 1.52
N PHE A 310 -16.86 12.47 0.93
CA PHE A 310 -16.86 13.75 1.63
C PHE A 310 -17.82 13.76 2.82
N ALA A 311 -19.02 13.23 2.63
CA ALA A 311 -20.01 13.10 3.69
C ALA A 311 -19.52 12.18 4.82
N GLU A 312 -18.90 11.04 4.48
CA GLU A 312 -18.30 10.14 5.47
C GLU A 312 -17.20 10.83 6.28
N LEU A 313 -16.25 11.50 5.61
CA LEU A 313 -15.13 12.17 6.27
C LEU A 313 -15.58 13.36 7.13
N SER A 314 -16.70 13.99 6.78
CA SER A 314 -17.26 15.11 7.53
C SER A 314 -18.00 14.68 8.80
N GLN A 315 -18.38 13.40 8.91
CA GLN A 315 -18.98 12.86 10.12
C GLN A 315 -17.88 12.65 11.17
N SER A 316 -17.78 13.58 12.13
CA SER A 316 -16.91 13.41 13.30
C SER A 316 -17.37 12.19 14.10
N ARG A 317 -16.65 11.09 13.97
CA ARG A 317 -16.76 9.94 14.88
C ARG A 317 -16.07 10.30 16.19
N TYR A 318 -16.82 11.00 17.04
CA TYR A 318 -16.49 11.22 18.46
C TYR A 318 -16.49 9.89 19.23
#